data_AF-A0A1X7I643-F1
#
_entry.id   AF-A0A1X7I643-F1
#
_cell.length_a   1.000
_cell.length_b   1.000
_cell.length_c   1.000
_cell.angle_alpha   90.00
_cell.angle_beta   90.00
_cell.angle_gamma   90.00
#
_symmetry.space_group_name_H-M   'P 1'
#
loop_
_entity.id
_entity.type
_entity.pdbx_description
1 polymer ?
#
loop_
_entity_poly.entity_id
_entity_poly.type
_entity_poly.pdbx_seq_one_letter_code
_entity_poly.pdbx_strand_id
1 'polypeptide(L)'
;MFTRLREDIATIRERDPAARSAWEVLTCYPGLHALVLHRVAHACWRAKRRWLARFVSQMARFMTGIEIHPGATLGRRVFIDHGMGVVIGETAQIGDDCTIYQGVTLGGTSLTRGAKRHPTLERGVIVGAGAKVLGGFTVGADAKIGSNAVVTKPVPARGTAVGNPARIIVPAAAASTAASAVTANAAASNAADAKRAAEKSAFCAYGITPNADDPVSLAIHGLIDHAATQSRRIDEIVDALEHLGTSLEGLEGADAALLDLRRLSAAIAGKVEGTVAER
;
A
#
# COMPACT_ATOMS: atom_id res chain seq x y z
N MET A 1 29.58 8.80 -19.68
CA MET A 1 28.54 7.88 -20.24
C MET A 1 28.93 6.42 -20.01
N PHE A 2 30.13 5.98 -20.42
CA PHE A 2 30.60 4.60 -20.26
C PHE A 2 30.68 4.11 -18.81
N THR A 3 31.11 4.95 -17.86
CA THR A 3 31.14 4.58 -16.43
C THR A 3 29.75 4.22 -15.91
N ARG A 4 28.72 4.99 -16.30
CA ARG A 4 27.32 4.69 -15.90
C ARG A 4 26.83 3.39 -16.52
N LEU A 5 27.13 3.15 -17.80
CA LEU A 5 26.73 1.90 -18.46
C LEU A 5 27.35 0.68 -17.77
N ARG A 6 28.63 0.76 -17.38
CA ARG A 6 29.28 -0.31 -16.60
C ARG A 6 28.63 -0.53 -15.25
N GLU A 7 28.28 0.55 -14.54
CA GLU A 7 27.57 0.47 -13.26
C GLU A 7 26.18 -0.16 -13.42
N ASP A 8 25.43 0.20 -14.46
CA ASP A 8 24.10 -0.38 -14.70
C ASP A 8 24.21 -1.88 -14.99
N ILE A 9 25.15 -2.30 -15.86
CA ILE A 9 25.40 -3.72 -16.16
C ILE A 9 25.81 -4.49 -14.91
N ALA A 10 26.70 -3.91 -14.09
CA ALA A 10 27.12 -4.54 -12.84
C ALA A 10 25.94 -4.69 -11.86
N THR A 11 25.10 -3.67 -11.74
CA THR A 11 23.90 -3.69 -10.87
C THR A 11 22.93 -4.77 -11.31
N ILE A 12 22.68 -4.91 -12.62
CA ILE A 12 21.80 -5.95 -13.16
C ILE A 12 22.35 -7.33 -12.80
N ARG A 13 23.65 -7.57 -13.00
CA ARG A 13 24.28 -8.86 -12.67
C ARG A 13 24.29 -9.20 -11.19
N GLU A 14 24.29 -8.19 -10.32
CA GLU A 14 24.22 -8.37 -8.87
C GLU A 14 22.80 -8.67 -8.40
N ARG A 15 21.79 -8.02 -8.99
CA ARG A 15 20.40 -8.08 -8.52
C ARG A 15 19.54 -9.11 -9.23
N ASP A 16 19.89 -9.51 -10.45
CA ASP A 16 19.16 -10.50 -11.23
C ASP A 16 19.97 -11.81 -11.33
N PRO A 17 19.56 -12.86 -10.60
CA PRO A 17 20.19 -14.19 -10.70
C PRO A 17 20.15 -14.80 -12.10
N ALA A 18 19.26 -14.35 -12.99
CA ALA A 18 19.16 -14.85 -14.36
C ALA A 18 20.25 -14.28 -15.29
N ALA A 19 20.92 -13.18 -14.90
CA ALA A 19 21.93 -12.50 -15.72
C ALA A 19 23.25 -13.28 -15.76
N ARG A 20 23.47 -14.11 -16.78
CA ARG A 20 24.65 -15.00 -16.84
C ARG A 20 25.92 -14.27 -17.26
N SER A 21 25.79 -13.25 -18.12
CA SER A 21 26.95 -12.51 -18.66
C SER A 21 26.67 -11.02 -18.89
N ALA A 22 27.73 -10.21 -18.90
CA ALA A 22 27.62 -8.80 -19.26
C ALA A 22 27.18 -8.59 -20.72
N TRP A 23 27.51 -9.52 -21.62
CA TRP A 23 27.08 -9.48 -23.01
C TRP A 23 25.56 -9.67 -23.12
N GLU A 24 25.03 -10.70 -22.47
CA GLU A 24 23.58 -10.95 -22.39
C GLU A 24 22.84 -9.75 -21.80
N VAL A 25 23.36 -9.17 -20.72
CA VAL A 25 22.79 -7.94 -20.14
C VAL A 25 22.80 -6.80 -21.14
N LEU A 26 23.89 -6.60 -21.87
CA LEU A 26 23.99 -5.54 -22.86
C LEU A 26 23.04 -5.74 -24.05
N THR A 27 22.82 -6.97 -24.51
CA THR A 27 22.06 -7.25 -25.74
C THR A 27 20.60 -7.59 -25.52
N CYS A 28 20.22 -8.10 -24.35
CA CYS A 28 18.92 -8.74 -24.13
C CYS A 28 18.09 -8.09 -23.01
N TYR A 29 18.61 -7.10 -22.27
CA TYR A 29 17.85 -6.48 -21.17
C TYR A 29 17.13 -5.19 -21.62
N PRO A 30 15.79 -5.23 -21.80
CA PRO A 30 15.03 -4.06 -22.25
C PRO A 30 15.09 -2.90 -21.24
N GLY A 31 15.18 -3.21 -19.94
CA GLY A 31 15.38 -2.22 -18.88
C GLY A 31 16.64 -1.38 -19.09
N LEU A 32 17.76 -2.02 -19.41
CA LEU A 32 19.02 -1.33 -19.70
C LEU A 32 18.89 -0.45 -20.95
N HIS A 33 18.31 -0.99 -22.02
CA HIS A 33 18.13 -0.26 -23.28
C HIS A 33 17.26 0.99 -23.08
N ALA A 34 16.17 0.88 -22.33
CA ALA A 34 15.28 1.99 -22.01
C ALA A 34 16.01 3.09 -21.23
N LEU A 35 16.86 2.73 -20.25
CA LEU A 35 17.66 3.70 -19.49
C LEU A 35 18.67 4.43 -20.36
N VAL A 36 19.35 3.71 -21.27
CA VAL A 36 20.31 4.30 -22.21
C VAL A 36 19.63 5.27 -23.16
N LEU A 37 18.53 4.84 -23.79
CA LEU A 37 17.76 5.68 -24.72
C LEU A 37 17.10 6.87 -24.01
N HIS A 38 16.62 6.69 -22.78
CA HIS A 38 16.12 7.79 -21.96
C HIS A 38 17.19 8.84 -21.72
N ARG A 39 18.45 8.47 -21.43
CA ARG A 39 19.53 9.44 -21.24
C ARG A 39 19.76 10.30 -22.48
N VAL A 40 19.65 9.73 -23.67
CA VAL A 40 19.69 10.46 -24.95
C VAL A 40 18.47 11.38 -25.08
N ALA A 41 17.26 10.86 -24.84
CA ALA A 41 16.03 11.64 -24.88
C ALA A 41 16.05 12.83 -23.89
N HIS A 42 16.54 12.59 -22.67
CA HIS A 42 16.68 13.57 -21.61
C HIS A 42 17.70 14.65 -21.98
N ALA A 43 18.83 14.27 -22.61
CA ALA A 43 19.79 15.24 -23.13
C ALA A 43 19.15 16.17 -24.18
N CYS A 44 18.38 15.62 -25.14
CA CYS A 44 17.61 16.40 -26.10
C CYS A 44 16.56 17.29 -25.40
N TRP A 45 15.91 16.78 -24.36
CA TRP A 45 14.90 17.51 -23.59
C TRP A 45 15.51 18.73 -22.90
N ARG A 46 16.66 18.58 -22.24
CA ARG A 46 17.40 19.68 -21.61
C ARG A 46 17.93 20.68 -22.63
N ALA A 47 18.32 20.21 -23.82
CA ALA A 47 18.71 21.06 -24.94
C ALA A 47 17.53 21.77 -25.62
N LYS A 48 16.32 21.73 -25.03
CA LYS A 48 15.07 22.31 -25.56
C LYS A 48 14.61 21.76 -26.92
N ARG A 49 15.20 20.66 -27.41
CA ARG A 49 14.76 19.93 -28.61
C ARG A 49 13.62 18.97 -28.27
N ARG A 50 12.47 19.54 -27.89
CA ARG A 50 11.34 18.80 -27.27
C ARG A 50 10.77 17.70 -28.17
N TRP A 51 10.61 17.99 -29.46
CA TRP A 51 10.10 17.02 -30.43
C TRP A 51 11.03 15.81 -30.54
N LEU A 52 12.34 16.05 -30.76
CA LEU A 52 13.35 14.99 -30.86
C LEU A 52 13.41 14.15 -29.58
N ALA A 53 13.35 14.79 -28.43
CA ALA A 53 13.30 14.09 -27.14
C ALA A 53 12.08 13.16 -27.05
N ARG A 54 10.90 13.62 -27.46
CA ARG A 54 9.68 12.80 -27.47
C ARG A 54 9.77 11.67 -28.49
N PHE A 55 10.28 11.94 -29.69
CA PHE A 55 10.48 10.92 -30.72
C PHE A 55 11.40 9.79 -30.23
N VAL A 56 12.56 10.12 -29.64
CA VAL A 56 13.46 9.12 -29.06
C VAL A 56 12.78 8.34 -27.93
N SER A 57 12.01 9.00 -27.05
CA SER A 57 11.26 8.27 -26.00
C SER A 57 10.21 7.31 -26.56
N GLN A 58 9.56 7.65 -27.67
CA GLN A 58 8.57 6.78 -28.31
C GLN A 58 9.24 5.60 -29.02
N MET A 59 10.40 5.81 -29.64
CA MET A 59 11.20 4.72 -30.19
C MET A 59 11.65 3.76 -29.08
N ALA A 60 12.13 4.28 -27.95
CA ALA A 60 12.50 3.46 -26.80
C ALA A 60 11.32 2.63 -26.29
N ARG A 61 10.14 3.26 -26.14
CA ARG A 61 8.90 2.57 -25.77
C ARG A 61 8.53 1.46 -26.76
N PHE A 62 8.61 1.73 -28.06
CA PHE A 62 8.31 0.75 -29.10
C PHE A 62 9.23 -0.47 -29.02
N MET A 63 10.54 -0.26 -28.82
CA MET A 63 11.53 -1.34 -28.76
C MET A 63 11.50 -2.14 -27.45
N THR A 64 11.16 -1.50 -26.33
CA THR A 64 11.35 -2.09 -24.98
C THR A 64 10.06 -2.33 -24.20
N GLY A 65 8.94 -1.74 -24.62
CA GLY A 65 7.69 -1.72 -23.85
C GLY A 65 7.72 -0.83 -22.61
N ILE A 66 8.80 -0.08 -22.38
CA ILE A 66 8.99 0.83 -21.23
C ILE A 66 8.81 2.27 -21.68
N GLU A 67 7.85 2.99 -21.09
CA GLU A 67 7.66 4.41 -21.34
C GLU A 67 8.32 5.26 -20.25
N ILE A 68 9.36 6.01 -20.63
CA ILE A 68 9.99 7.00 -19.75
C ILE A 68 9.90 8.37 -20.41
N HIS A 69 9.14 9.29 -19.81
CA HIS A 69 9.06 10.64 -20.33
C HIS A 69 10.45 11.32 -20.29
N PRO A 70 10.88 12.04 -21.35
CA PRO A 70 12.21 12.67 -21.40
C PRO A 70 12.48 13.67 -20.28
N GLY A 71 11.43 14.24 -19.69
CA GLY A 71 11.51 15.14 -18.54
C GLY A 71 11.76 14.47 -17.19
N ALA A 72 11.55 13.15 -17.08
CA ALA A 72 11.82 12.43 -15.85
C ALA A 72 13.31 12.53 -15.48
N THR A 73 13.60 12.53 -14.19
CA THR A 73 14.99 12.53 -13.68
C THR A 73 15.28 11.19 -13.05
N LEU A 74 16.37 10.55 -13.48
CA LEU A 74 16.81 9.26 -12.96
C LEU A 74 18.21 9.37 -12.38
N GLY A 75 18.37 8.79 -11.19
CA GLY A 75 19.64 8.61 -10.51
C GLY A 75 20.54 7.56 -11.17
N ARG A 76 21.51 7.10 -10.40
CA ARG A 76 22.47 6.04 -10.78
C ARG A 76 21.93 4.68 -10.41
N ARG A 77 22.28 3.65 -11.19
CA ARG A 77 21.97 2.24 -10.88
C ARG A 77 20.48 1.99 -10.64
N VAL A 78 19.63 2.75 -11.33
CA VAL A 78 18.21 2.45 -11.41
C VAL A 78 18.09 1.14 -12.19
N PHE A 79 17.45 0.14 -11.59
CA PHE A 79 17.25 -1.16 -12.20
C PHE A 79 15.79 -1.31 -12.59
N ILE A 80 15.53 -1.50 -13.88
CA ILE A 80 14.19 -1.82 -14.39
C ILE A 80 14.20 -3.30 -14.78
N ASP A 81 13.52 -4.13 -14.00
CA ASP A 81 13.48 -5.57 -14.21
C ASP A 81 12.22 -5.99 -14.96
N HIS A 82 12.37 -6.87 -15.95
CA HIS A 82 11.41 -7.27 -16.98
C HIS A 82 10.85 -6.12 -17.85
N GLY A 83 10.45 -5.01 -17.23
CA GLY A 83 10.22 -3.70 -17.83
C GLY A 83 8.91 -3.51 -18.59
N MET A 84 8.32 -4.56 -19.15
CA MET A 84 7.10 -4.44 -19.95
C MET A 84 5.98 -3.69 -19.22
N GLY A 85 5.44 -2.64 -19.85
CA GLY A 85 4.33 -1.85 -19.29
C GLY A 85 4.72 -0.88 -18.16
N VAL A 86 6.02 -0.66 -17.92
CA VAL A 86 6.47 0.41 -17.02
C VAL A 86 6.17 1.78 -17.64
N VAL A 87 5.58 2.68 -16.86
CA VAL A 87 5.23 4.05 -17.27
C VAL A 87 5.75 5.05 -16.24
N ILE A 88 6.68 5.91 -16.65
CA ILE A 88 7.32 6.93 -15.82
C ILE A 88 7.03 8.31 -16.39
N GLY A 89 6.24 9.10 -15.65
CA GLY A 89 5.78 10.40 -16.13
C GLY A 89 6.76 11.56 -16.03
N GLU A 90 6.37 12.70 -16.62
CA GLU A 90 7.26 13.84 -16.90
C GLU A 90 8.01 14.41 -15.69
N THR A 91 7.34 14.55 -14.55
CA THR A 91 7.92 15.20 -13.37
C THR A 91 8.39 14.20 -12.32
N ALA A 92 8.50 12.92 -12.71
CA ALA A 92 8.99 11.87 -11.84
C ALA A 92 10.48 12.08 -11.54
N GLN A 93 10.86 11.83 -10.29
CA GLN A 93 12.24 11.84 -9.86
C GLN A 93 12.52 10.48 -9.21
N ILE A 94 13.52 9.77 -9.71
CA ILE A 94 13.89 8.44 -9.23
C ILE A 94 15.31 8.53 -8.72
N GLY A 95 15.50 8.24 -7.44
CA GLY A 95 16.80 8.25 -6.77
C GLY A 95 17.73 7.14 -7.24
N ASP A 96 18.92 7.12 -6.65
CA ASP A 96 19.92 6.09 -6.91
C ASP A 96 19.44 4.73 -6.40
N ASP A 97 19.91 3.64 -7.02
CA ASP A 97 19.71 2.27 -6.53
C ASP A 97 18.24 1.80 -6.46
N CYS A 98 17.29 2.52 -7.06
CA CYS A 98 15.90 2.09 -7.10
C CYS A 98 15.70 0.88 -8.01
N THR A 99 14.79 -0.02 -7.64
CA THR A 99 14.36 -1.16 -8.47
C THR A 99 12.90 -1.02 -8.83
N ILE A 100 12.57 -1.16 -10.13
CA ILE A 100 11.23 -1.01 -10.69
C ILE A 100 10.91 -2.26 -11.50
N TYR A 101 9.87 -2.99 -11.13
CA TYR A 101 9.40 -4.17 -11.84
C TYR A 101 8.42 -3.83 -12.98
N GLN A 102 8.07 -4.82 -13.79
CA GLN A 102 7.11 -4.71 -14.88
C GLN A 102 5.75 -4.13 -14.45
N GLY A 103 5.05 -3.45 -15.37
CA GLY A 103 3.70 -2.93 -15.16
C GLY A 103 3.57 -1.80 -14.14
N VAL A 104 4.68 -1.28 -13.62
CA VAL A 104 4.68 -0.16 -12.66
C VAL A 104 4.28 1.14 -13.34
N THR A 105 3.48 1.96 -12.66
CA THR A 105 3.18 3.34 -13.10
C THR A 105 3.58 4.34 -12.05
N LEU A 106 4.46 5.28 -12.41
CA LEU A 106 4.76 6.50 -11.66
C LEU A 106 3.98 7.64 -12.31
N GLY A 107 2.72 7.75 -11.90
CA GLY A 107 1.67 8.54 -12.57
C GLY A 107 1.38 9.88 -11.90
N GLY A 108 0.74 10.76 -12.66
CA GLY A 108 0.30 12.07 -12.18
C GLY A 108 -1.18 12.12 -11.85
N THR A 109 -1.57 12.92 -10.86
CA THR A 109 -2.98 13.13 -10.47
C THR A 109 -3.49 14.55 -10.78
N SER A 110 -2.58 15.51 -11.00
CA SER A 110 -2.94 16.90 -11.33
C SER A 110 -2.98 17.14 -12.84
N LEU A 111 -3.97 17.92 -13.29
CA LEU A 111 -4.11 18.37 -14.68
C LEU A 111 -3.35 19.68 -14.96
N THR A 112 -2.78 20.31 -13.93
CA THR A 112 -2.05 21.58 -14.06
C THR A 112 -0.72 21.35 -14.79
N ARG A 113 -0.58 21.99 -15.95
CA ARG A 113 0.63 21.89 -16.76
C ARG A 113 1.83 22.51 -16.04
N GLY A 114 2.96 21.81 -16.05
CA GLY A 114 4.22 22.30 -15.49
C GLY A 114 4.40 22.11 -13.98
N ALA A 115 3.34 21.78 -13.23
CA ALA A 115 3.45 21.50 -11.80
C ALA A 115 4.01 20.09 -11.53
N LYS A 116 4.66 19.92 -10.37
CA LYS A 116 5.05 18.62 -9.84
C LYS A 116 3.78 17.80 -9.58
N ARG A 117 3.68 16.64 -10.25
CA ARG A 117 2.47 15.80 -10.22
C ARG A 117 2.77 14.31 -10.16
N HIS A 118 3.98 13.91 -10.51
CA HIS A 118 4.45 12.52 -10.45
C HIS A 118 5.33 12.31 -9.20
N PRO A 119 5.49 11.07 -8.73
CA PRO A 119 6.16 10.80 -7.47
C PRO A 119 7.66 11.13 -7.51
N THR A 120 8.23 11.29 -6.32
CA THR A 120 9.67 11.24 -6.09
C THR A 120 9.98 9.95 -5.33
N LEU A 121 10.82 9.10 -5.89
CA LEU A 121 11.36 7.92 -5.20
C LEU A 121 12.75 8.31 -4.69
N GLU A 122 12.97 8.20 -3.38
CA GLU A 122 14.31 8.35 -2.82
C GLU A 122 15.18 7.12 -3.11
N ARG A 123 16.44 7.15 -2.68
CA ARG A 123 17.41 6.09 -2.92
C ARG A 123 16.91 4.73 -2.43
N GLY A 124 17.19 3.66 -3.19
CA GLY A 124 16.97 2.28 -2.76
C GLY A 124 15.51 1.84 -2.73
N VAL A 125 14.57 2.68 -3.21
CA VAL A 125 13.15 2.32 -3.25
C VAL A 125 12.92 1.15 -4.21
N ILE A 126 12.16 0.16 -3.75
CA ILE A 126 11.75 -0.99 -4.56
C ILE A 126 10.26 -0.85 -4.87
N VAL A 127 9.91 -0.88 -6.15
CA VAL A 127 8.52 -0.80 -6.62
C VAL A 127 8.12 -2.11 -7.29
N GLY A 128 7.31 -2.90 -6.58
CA GLY A 128 6.84 -4.22 -6.98
C GLY A 128 6.01 -4.22 -8.27
N ALA A 129 5.94 -5.39 -8.91
CA ALA A 129 5.30 -5.55 -10.21
C ALA A 129 3.84 -5.06 -10.20
N GLY A 130 3.45 -4.31 -11.22
CA GLY A 130 2.08 -3.82 -11.39
C GLY A 130 1.67 -2.67 -10.47
N ALA A 131 2.53 -2.22 -9.55
CA ALA A 131 2.18 -1.15 -8.61
C ALA A 131 1.90 0.20 -9.31
N LYS A 132 1.00 0.99 -8.73
CA LYS A 132 0.63 2.33 -9.20
C LYS A 132 0.95 3.35 -8.11
N VAL A 133 1.92 4.21 -8.34
CA VAL A 133 2.28 5.31 -7.44
C VAL A 133 1.84 6.62 -8.09
N LEU A 134 0.79 7.22 -7.55
CA LEU A 134 0.03 8.27 -8.22
C LEU A 134 0.03 9.56 -7.41
N GLY A 135 0.75 10.58 -7.88
CA GLY A 135 0.75 11.91 -7.25
C GLY A 135 2.16 12.48 -7.00
N GLY A 136 2.20 13.78 -6.72
CA GLY A 136 3.44 14.56 -6.54
C GLY A 136 4.07 14.46 -5.16
N PHE A 137 4.12 13.27 -4.55
CA PHE A 137 4.67 13.07 -3.20
C PHE A 137 5.95 12.22 -3.20
N THR A 138 6.60 12.14 -2.05
CA THR A 138 7.83 11.38 -1.84
C THR A 138 7.57 9.99 -1.27
N VAL A 139 8.26 8.99 -1.82
CA VAL A 139 8.45 7.65 -1.26
C VAL A 139 9.86 7.62 -0.69
N GLY A 140 9.96 7.50 0.63
CA GLY A 140 11.21 7.64 1.37
C GLY A 140 12.23 6.54 1.09
N ALA A 141 13.48 6.79 1.47
CA ALA A 141 14.60 5.92 1.16
C ALA A 141 14.38 4.48 1.65
N ASP A 142 14.79 3.51 0.83
CA ASP A 142 14.70 2.07 1.09
C ASP A 142 13.26 1.58 1.40
N ALA A 143 12.24 2.37 1.03
CA ALA A 143 10.85 1.94 1.13
C ALA A 143 10.51 0.88 0.08
N LYS A 144 9.53 0.04 0.39
CA LYS A 144 9.07 -1.06 -0.45
C LYS A 144 7.61 -0.84 -0.83
N ILE A 145 7.32 -0.82 -2.12
CA ILE A 145 5.94 -0.80 -2.62
C ILE A 145 5.62 -2.22 -3.09
N GLY A 146 4.57 -2.82 -2.50
CA GLY A 146 4.11 -4.16 -2.85
C GLY A 146 3.57 -4.24 -4.27
N SER A 147 3.61 -5.44 -4.84
CA SER A 147 3.04 -5.71 -6.16
C SER A 147 1.55 -5.36 -6.20
N ASN A 148 1.10 -4.78 -7.31
CA ASN A 148 -0.26 -4.29 -7.54
C ASN A 148 -0.78 -3.28 -6.50
N ALA A 149 0.08 -2.73 -5.63
CA ALA A 149 -0.34 -1.72 -4.67
C ALA A 149 -0.72 -0.41 -5.38
N VAL A 150 -1.74 0.29 -4.87
CA VAL A 150 -2.16 1.61 -5.37
C VAL A 150 -1.85 2.65 -4.30
N VAL A 151 -0.73 3.35 -4.49
CA VAL A 151 -0.16 4.30 -3.53
C VAL A 151 -0.53 5.71 -3.93
N THR A 152 -1.28 6.39 -3.07
CA THR A 152 -1.77 7.76 -3.29
C THR A 152 -1.32 8.74 -2.20
N LYS A 153 -0.50 8.27 -1.25
CA LYS A 153 0.00 9.04 -0.10
C LYS A 153 1.51 8.81 0.08
N PRO A 154 2.23 9.75 0.72
CA PRO A 154 3.65 9.57 1.05
C PRO A 154 3.91 8.28 1.81
N VAL A 155 5.05 7.63 1.53
CA VAL A 155 5.51 6.43 2.26
C VAL A 155 6.80 6.81 2.99
N PRO A 156 6.89 6.60 4.32
CA PRO A 156 8.10 6.92 5.07
C PRO A 156 9.27 6.03 4.66
N ALA A 157 10.49 6.49 4.93
CA ALA A 157 11.70 5.71 4.69
C ALA A 157 11.62 4.34 5.37
N ARG A 158 12.08 3.29 4.68
CA ARG A 158 12.01 1.87 5.11
C ARG A 158 10.60 1.35 5.36
N GLY A 159 9.55 2.14 5.07
CA GLY A 159 8.16 1.73 5.15
C GLY A 159 7.80 0.78 4.01
N THR A 160 6.79 -0.05 4.23
CA THR A 160 6.25 -0.95 3.21
C THR A 160 4.80 -0.56 2.91
N ALA A 161 4.46 -0.27 1.65
CA ALA A 161 3.10 0.06 1.23
C ALA A 161 2.49 -1.07 0.40
N VAL A 162 1.37 -1.64 0.83
CA VAL A 162 0.72 -2.80 0.19
C VAL A 162 -0.79 -2.61 0.04
N GLY A 163 -1.40 -3.27 -0.95
CA GLY A 163 -2.85 -3.27 -1.17
C GLY A 163 -3.37 -2.13 -2.05
N ASN A 164 -4.69 -2.16 -2.30
CA ASN A 164 -5.41 -1.18 -3.08
C ASN A 164 -6.70 -0.76 -2.34
N PRO A 165 -6.80 0.47 -1.82
CA PRO A 165 -5.73 1.48 -1.71
C PRO A 165 -4.62 1.02 -0.75
N ALA A 166 -3.41 1.50 -0.96
CA ALA A 166 -2.25 1.03 -0.20
C ALA A 166 -2.31 1.47 1.27
N ARG A 167 -1.96 0.53 2.16
CA ARG A 167 -1.73 0.77 3.59
C ARG A 167 -0.23 0.70 3.88
N ILE A 168 0.22 1.53 4.80
CA ILE A 168 1.64 1.63 5.17
C ILE A 168 1.89 0.77 6.40
N ILE A 169 2.82 -0.16 6.27
CA ILE A 169 3.36 -1.02 7.32
C ILE A 169 4.76 -0.50 7.61
N VAL A 170 4.95 0.05 8.81
CA VAL A 170 6.26 0.48 9.30
C VAL A 170 6.80 -0.59 10.25
N PRO A 171 8.07 -1.00 10.14
CA PRO A 171 8.69 -1.93 11.10
C PRO A 171 8.56 -1.39 12.52
N ALA A 172 8.31 -2.27 13.50
CA ALA A 172 8.09 -1.92 14.91
C ALA A 172 9.19 -1.02 15.51
N ALA A 173 10.43 -1.13 15.02
CA ALA A 173 11.54 -0.27 15.42
C ALA A 173 11.27 1.24 15.14
N ALA A 174 10.57 1.58 14.05
CA ALA A 174 10.23 2.96 13.70
C ALA A 174 8.96 3.47 14.41
N ALA A 175 8.08 2.58 14.86
CA ALA A 175 6.92 2.93 15.69
C ALA A 175 7.35 3.41 17.09
N SER A 176 8.50 2.93 17.60
CA SER A 176 9.03 3.34 18.89
C SER A 176 9.48 4.82 18.94
N THR A 177 9.94 5.40 17.82
CA THR A 177 10.37 6.81 17.79
C THR A 177 9.22 7.82 17.66
N ALA A 178 8.04 7.40 17.18
CA ALA A 178 6.86 8.28 17.13
C ALA A 178 6.01 8.19 18.41
N ALA A 179 6.10 7.09 19.17
CA ALA A 179 5.34 6.87 20.40
C ALA A 179 6.15 7.13 21.70
N SER A 180 7.49 7.22 21.65
CA SER A 180 8.35 7.40 22.84
C SER A 180 8.38 8.82 23.44
N ALA A 181 7.45 9.71 23.07
CA ALA A 181 7.24 10.96 23.82
C ALA A 181 6.36 10.74 25.07
N VAL A 182 5.78 9.56 25.26
CA VAL A 182 5.03 9.21 26.47
C VAL A 182 5.43 7.79 26.90
N THR A 183 5.75 7.63 28.18
CA THR A 183 6.09 6.37 28.88
C THR A 183 7.49 5.79 28.62
N ALA A 184 8.47 6.32 29.36
CA ALA A 184 9.65 5.56 29.77
C ALA A 184 9.28 4.65 30.95
N ASN A 185 9.39 3.34 30.77
CA ASN A 185 9.88 2.32 31.74
C ASN A 185 9.26 0.94 31.47
N ALA A 186 10.11 -0.02 31.05
CA ALA A 186 10.09 -1.46 31.31
C ALA A 186 10.89 -2.13 30.17
N ALA A 187 12.19 -2.35 30.32
CA ALA A 187 12.81 -3.49 31.01
C ALA A 187 13.39 -4.49 29.99
N ALA A 188 14.68 -4.77 30.18
CA ALA A 188 15.53 -5.63 29.40
C ALA A 188 14.99 -7.07 29.29
N SER A 189 14.57 -7.48 28.09
CA SER A 189 14.42 -8.90 27.73
C SER A 189 14.43 -9.19 26.21
N ASN A 190 14.44 -8.19 25.32
CA ASN A 190 14.13 -8.40 23.89
C ASN A 190 15.33 -8.58 22.93
N ALA A 191 16.53 -8.93 23.42
CA ALA A 191 17.70 -9.03 22.53
C ALA A 191 17.71 -10.27 21.62
N ALA A 192 17.14 -11.39 22.08
CA ALA A 192 17.07 -12.64 21.31
C ALA A 192 15.92 -12.63 20.29
N ASP A 193 14.77 -12.08 20.66
CA ASP A 193 13.59 -12.00 19.79
C ASP A 193 13.74 -10.96 18.67
N ALA A 194 14.48 -9.87 18.92
CA ALA A 194 14.81 -8.87 17.90
C ALA A 194 15.66 -9.44 16.77
N LYS A 195 16.55 -10.40 17.06
CA LYS A 195 17.39 -11.05 16.05
C LYS A 195 16.58 -12.01 15.16
N ARG A 196 15.62 -12.73 15.75
CA ARG A 196 14.70 -13.64 15.04
C ARG A 196 13.64 -12.88 14.21
N ALA A 197 13.25 -11.68 14.63
CA ALA A 197 12.37 -10.78 13.87
C ALA A 197 13.10 -10.10 12.69
N ALA A 198 14.40 -9.81 12.82
CA ALA A 198 15.22 -9.23 11.76
C ALA A 198 15.43 -10.21 10.58
N GLU A 199 15.58 -11.52 10.86
CA GLU A 199 15.66 -12.57 9.84
C GLU A 199 14.34 -12.76 9.07
N LYS A 200 13.18 -12.44 9.69
CA LYS A 200 11.86 -12.44 9.03
C LYS A 200 11.61 -11.23 8.12
N SER A 201 12.54 -10.28 8.02
CA SER A 201 12.43 -9.10 7.14
C SER A 201 13.03 -9.34 5.73
N ALA A 202 13.04 -10.60 5.27
CA ALA A 202 13.34 -10.90 3.89
C ALA A 202 12.22 -10.35 2.99
N PHE A 203 12.61 -9.65 1.92
CA PHE A 203 11.68 -9.20 0.89
C PHE A 203 11.01 -10.42 0.25
N CYS A 204 9.73 -10.65 0.53
CA CYS A 204 8.95 -11.67 -0.15
C CYS A 204 8.41 -11.12 -1.47
N ALA A 205 9.03 -11.54 -2.58
CA ALA A 205 8.44 -11.37 -3.89
C ALA A 205 7.03 -12.01 -3.90
N TYR A 206 6.07 -11.34 -4.51
CA TYR A 206 4.67 -11.78 -4.63
C TYR A 206 3.86 -11.83 -3.32
N GLY A 207 4.39 -11.32 -2.20
CA GLY A 207 3.62 -11.16 -0.96
C GLY A 207 3.28 -12.48 -0.25
N ILE A 208 3.96 -13.58 -0.57
CA ILE A 208 3.73 -14.88 0.07
C ILE A 208 4.82 -15.09 1.13
N THR A 209 4.44 -14.99 2.40
CA THR A 209 5.26 -15.42 3.54
C THR A 209 4.75 -16.79 4.02
N PRO A 210 5.62 -17.79 4.24
CA PRO A 210 5.21 -19.04 4.88
C PRO A 210 4.87 -18.71 6.35
N ASN A 211 3.63 -18.97 6.75
CA ASN A 211 3.04 -18.67 8.08
C ASN A 211 2.80 -17.19 8.42
N ALA A 212 2.19 -16.37 7.56
CA ALA A 212 1.71 -15.06 8.00
C ALA A 212 0.20 -14.89 7.86
N ASP A 213 -0.37 -14.51 9.00
CA ASP A 213 -1.47 -13.58 9.21
C ASP A 213 -1.69 -12.59 8.04
N ASP A 214 -2.37 -13.06 6.99
CA ASP A 214 -2.91 -12.15 5.97
C ASP A 214 -3.89 -11.20 6.68
N PRO A 215 -3.73 -9.87 6.55
CA PRO A 215 -4.60 -8.91 7.22
C PRO A 215 -6.07 -9.04 6.80
N VAL A 216 -6.35 -9.57 5.61
CA VAL A 216 -7.73 -9.90 5.20
C VAL A 216 -8.23 -11.11 5.97
N SER A 217 -7.43 -12.17 6.07
CA SER A 217 -7.72 -13.35 6.89
C SER A 217 -7.94 -12.99 8.37
N LEU A 218 -7.10 -12.13 8.96
CA LEU A 218 -7.30 -11.61 10.32
C LEU A 218 -8.59 -10.81 10.47
N ALA A 219 -8.92 -9.97 9.49
CA ALA A 219 -10.17 -9.20 9.50
C ALA A 219 -11.39 -10.12 9.37
N ILE A 220 -11.30 -11.18 8.56
CA ILE A 220 -12.34 -12.19 8.40
C ILE A 220 -12.51 -12.98 9.71
N HIS A 221 -11.41 -13.44 10.33
CA HIS A 221 -11.46 -14.10 11.64
C HIS A 221 -12.09 -13.19 12.71
N GLY A 222 -11.69 -11.92 12.77
CA GLY A 222 -12.29 -10.94 13.69
C GLY A 222 -13.78 -10.69 13.44
N LEU A 223 -14.23 -10.70 12.18
CA LEU A 223 -15.66 -10.61 11.85
C LEU A 223 -16.43 -11.86 12.27
N ILE A 224 -15.85 -13.05 12.09
CA ILE A 224 -16.45 -14.33 12.50
C ILE A 224 -16.59 -14.38 14.03
N ASP A 225 -15.53 -14.01 14.76
CA ASP A 225 -15.54 -13.98 16.22
C ASP A 225 -16.56 -12.96 16.75
N HIS A 226 -16.66 -11.79 16.10
CA HIS A 226 -17.65 -10.79 16.47
C HIS A 226 -19.09 -11.28 16.22
N ALA A 227 -19.36 -11.91 15.07
CA ALA A 227 -20.66 -12.49 14.76
C ALA A 227 -21.05 -13.59 15.76
N ALA A 228 -20.12 -14.50 16.09
CA ALA A 228 -20.34 -15.54 17.10
C ALA A 228 -20.62 -14.95 18.49
N THR A 229 -19.93 -13.86 18.84
CA THR A 229 -20.17 -13.14 20.11
C THR A 229 -21.53 -12.43 20.12
N GLN A 230 -21.95 -11.85 18.98
CA GLN A 230 -23.28 -11.24 18.87
C GLN A 230 -24.40 -12.28 18.99
N SER A 231 -24.28 -13.44 18.33
CA SER A 231 -25.27 -14.52 18.47
C SER A 231 -25.42 -14.96 19.92
N ARG A 232 -24.30 -15.18 20.63
CA ARG A 232 -24.34 -15.56 22.05
C ARG A 232 -25.03 -14.51 22.93
N ARG A 233 -24.79 -13.22 22.67
CA ARG A 233 -25.49 -12.13 23.38
C ARG A 233 -26.98 -12.09 23.08
N ILE A 234 -27.40 -12.42 21.86
CA ILE A 234 -28.82 -12.50 21.51
C ILE A 234 -29.46 -13.65 22.29
N ASP A 235 -28.81 -14.81 22.33
CA ASP A 235 -29.30 -15.96 23.11
C ASP A 235 -29.41 -15.62 24.60
N GLU A 236 -28.39 -14.97 25.19
CA GLU A 236 -28.44 -14.49 26.58
C GLU A 236 -29.58 -13.49 26.84
N ILE A 237 -29.88 -12.60 25.88
CA ILE A 237 -31.00 -11.66 25.97
C ILE A 237 -32.33 -12.40 25.89
N VAL A 238 -32.45 -13.38 24.99
CA VAL A 238 -33.66 -14.20 24.83
C VAL A 238 -33.92 -15.00 26.10
N ASP A 239 -32.91 -15.68 26.64
CA ASP A 239 -33.00 -16.42 27.91
C ASP A 239 -33.42 -15.51 29.07
N ALA A 240 -32.84 -14.30 29.15
CA ALA A 240 -33.21 -13.32 30.17
C ALA A 240 -34.67 -12.83 30.03
N LEU A 241 -35.14 -12.63 28.79
CA LEU A 241 -36.53 -12.26 28.51
C LEU A 241 -37.50 -13.39 28.84
N GLU A 242 -37.14 -14.65 28.56
CA GLU A 242 -37.92 -15.82 28.96
C GLU A 242 -37.96 -15.99 30.48
N HIS A 243 -36.85 -15.74 31.19
CA HIS A 243 -36.82 -15.73 32.66
C HIS A 243 -37.70 -14.63 33.26
N LEU A 244 -37.72 -13.45 32.64
CA LEU A 244 -38.63 -12.35 33.02
C LEU A 244 -40.10 -12.70 32.73
N GLY A 245 -40.40 -13.31 31.58
CA GLY A 245 -41.74 -13.77 31.22
C GLY A 245 -42.27 -14.85 32.16
N THR A 246 -41.46 -15.87 32.46
CA THR A 246 -41.80 -16.93 33.43
C THR A 246 -41.91 -16.41 34.86
N SER A 247 -41.11 -15.41 35.25
CA SER A 247 -41.27 -14.74 36.54
C SER A 247 -42.55 -13.91 36.62
N LEU A 248 -43.05 -13.37 35.50
CA LEU A 248 -44.33 -12.67 35.42
C LEU A 248 -45.51 -13.66 35.45
N GLU A 249 -45.42 -14.77 34.71
CA GLU A 249 -46.41 -15.86 34.75
C GLU A 249 -46.46 -16.55 36.14
N GLY A 250 -45.32 -16.69 36.81
CA GLY A 250 -45.25 -17.19 38.20
C GLY A 250 -45.89 -16.25 39.24
N LEU A 251 -46.02 -14.96 38.92
CA LEU A 251 -46.75 -13.99 39.74
C LEU A 251 -48.26 -14.01 39.49
N GLU A 252 -48.75 -14.60 38.38
CA GLU A 252 -50.18 -14.80 38.13
C GLU A 252 -50.82 -15.87 39.04
N GLY A 253 -50.03 -16.55 39.89
CA GLY A 253 -50.50 -17.51 40.88
C GLY A 253 -50.87 -16.96 42.27
N ALA A 254 -50.63 -15.66 42.55
CA ALA A 254 -50.96 -15.06 43.84
C ALA A 254 -51.55 -13.64 43.68
N ASP A 255 -52.88 -13.60 43.71
CA ASP A 255 -53.76 -12.42 43.82
C ASP A 255 -53.68 -11.39 42.67
N ALA A 256 -54.54 -11.64 41.67
CA ALA A 256 -54.73 -10.87 40.46
C ALA A 256 -55.41 -9.51 40.70
N ALA A 257 -54.68 -8.57 41.33
CA ALA A 257 -55.17 -7.19 41.47
C ALA A 257 -54.05 -6.16 41.61
N LEU A 258 -53.14 -5.96 40.62
CA LEU A 258 -52.52 -4.63 40.37
C LEU A 258 -51.52 -4.44 39.20
N LEU A 259 -51.54 -5.18 38.08
CA LEU A 259 -50.80 -4.71 36.89
C LEU A 259 -51.55 -4.96 35.58
N ASP A 260 -52.39 -4.00 35.22
CA ASP A 260 -53.09 -3.92 33.94
C ASP A 260 -52.12 -3.48 32.83
N LEU A 261 -51.40 -4.45 32.26
CA LEU A 261 -50.48 -4.31 31.12
C LEU A 261 -51.14 -3.66 29.88
N ARG A 262 -52.47 -3.62 29.79
CA ARG A 262 -53.18 -2.87 28.73
C ARG A 262 -53.02 -1.36 28.88
N ARG A 263 -52.86 -0.82 30.10
CA ARG A 263 -52.57 0.62 30.31
C ARG A 263 -51.15 1.00 29.92
N LEU A 264 -50.19 0.08 30.08
CA LEU A 264 -48.79 0.31 29.73
C LEU A 264 -48.57 0.25 28.21
N SER A 265 -49.23 -0.69 27.52
CA SER A 265 -49.25 -0.75 26.04
C SER A 265 -49.92 0.49 25.42
N ALA A 266 -51.04 0.95 25.99
CA ALA A 266 -51.72 2.17 25.55
C ALA A 266 -50.86 3.45 25.75
N ALA A 267 -50.06 3.51 26.82
CA ALA A 267 -49.16 4.64 27.09
C ALA A 267 -47.93 4.68 26.17
N ILE A 268 -47.46 3.52 25.69
CA ILE A 268 -46.34 3.40 24.75
C ILE A 268 -46.81 3.72 23.31
N ALA A 269 -48.03 3.32 22.93
CA ALA A 269 -48.61 3.62 21.62
C ALA A 269 -49.03 5.10 21.46
N GLY A 270 -49.41 5.78 22.55
CA GLY A 270 -49.94 7.15 22.53
C GLY A 270 -48.92 8.29 22.45
N LYS A 271 -47.61 8.02 22.24
CA LYS A 271 -46.55 9.05 22.30
C LYS A 271 -45.75 9.28 21.01
N VAL A 272 -46.08 8.64 19.89
CA VAL A 272 -45.25 8.74 18.67
C VAL A 272 -45.88 9.52 17.51
N GLU A 273 -47.19 9.76 17.45
CA GLU A 273 -47.77 10.52 16.32
C GLU A 273 -48.80 11.57 16.75
N GLY A 274 -48.28 12.70 17.23
CA GLY A 274 -48.93 13.99 17.02
C GLY A 274 -48.49 14.57 15.68
N THR A 275 -49.24 14.27 14.61
CA THR A 275 -49.24 15.03 13.34
C THR A 275 -50.68 15.49 13.12
N VAL A 276 -50.96 16.77 13.39
CA VAL A 276 -51.15 17.82 12.37
C VAL A 276 -52.31 17.51 11.41
N ALA A 277 -53.44 18.20 11.63
CA ALA A 277 -54.16 18.88 10.56
C ALA A 277 -54.88 20.14 11.12
N GLU A 278 -54.43 21.29 10.62
CA GLU A 278 -55.15 22.57 10.42
C GLU A 278 -55.79 23.31 11.59
N ARG A 279 -55.23 24.49 11.87
CA ARG A 279 -55.66 25.71 11.15
C ARG A 279 -54.47 26.42 10.55
#